data_AF-A0A6V7HNH6-F1
#
_entry.id   AF-A0A6V7HNH6-F1
#
_cell.length_a   1.000
_cell.length_b   1.000
_cell.length_c   1.000
_cell.angle_alpha   90.00
_cell.angle_beta   90.00
_cell.angle_gamma   90.00
#
_symmetry.space_group_name_H-M   'P 1'
#
loop_
_entity.id
_entity.type
_entity.pdbx_description
1 polymer ?
#
loop_
_entity_poly.entity_id
_entity_poly.type
_entity_poly.pdbx_seq_one_letter_code
_entity_poly.pdbx_strand_id
1 'polypeptide(L)'
;YKSGETIDVVVHLSASHMGYFEFSLCPLESSSDLETEECFEKYLLRQPSGETKFPVIKSGQQKLKVPLVLPEGLTCEHCTFRWHYRTGNSWGDCGDGTGDLGCGDQEIFRSCSDIKIE
;
A
#
# COMPACT_ATOMS: atom_id res chain seq x y z
N TYR A 1 -17.34 -1.32 -2.76
CA TYR A 1 -16.76 -2.61 -3.19
C TYR A 1 -17.43 -3.73 -2.43
N LYS A 2 -17.27 -4.98 -2.85
CA LYS A 2 -17.79 -6.13 -2.11
C LYS A 2 -16.73 -6.76 -1.22
N SER A 3 -17.15 -7.26 -0.06
CA SER A 3 -16.29 -8.07 0.80
C SER A 3 -15.72 -9.27 0.04
N GLY A 4 -14.42 -9.56 0.21
CA GLY A 4 -13.74 -10.64 -0.52
C GLY A 4 -13.46 -10.39 -2.02
N GLU A 5 -13.90 -9.26 -2.57
CA GLU A 5 -13.70 -8.93 -3.99
C GLU A 5 -12.22 -8.68 -4.31
N THR A 6 -11.77 -9.12 -5.49
CA THR A 6 -10.50 -8.65 -6.06
C THR A 6 -10.73 -7.36 -6.82
N ILE A 7 -10.09 -6.29 -6.37
CA ILE A 7 -10.15 -4.97 -6.98
C ILE A 7 -8.86 -4.65 -7.73
N ASP A 8 -8.96 -3.82 -8.77
CA ASP A 8 -7.82 -3.34 -9.54
C ASP A 8 -7.50 -1.89 -9.16
N VAL A 9 -6.46 -1.70 -8.34
CA VAL A 9 -6.00 -0.37 -7.94
C VAL A 9 -5.02 0.17 -8.97
N VAL A 10 -5.22 1.42 -9.40
CA VAL A 10 -4.38 2.06 -10.42
C VAL A 10 -3.56 3.16 -9.78
N VAL A 11 -2.24 2.99 -9.79
CA VAL A 11 -1.27 4.00 -9.30
C VAL A 11 -0.61 4.67 -10.50
N HIS A 12 -0.71 6.00 -10.57
CA HIS A 12 0.01 6.79 -11.56
C HIS A 12 1.21 7.46 -10.88
N LEU A 13 2.40 6.98 -11.19
CA LEU A 13 3.66 7.61 -10.80
C LEU A 13 4.10 8.58 -11.90
N SER A 14 4.24 9.87 -11.57
CA SER A 14 4.88 10.85 -12.45
C SER A 14 6.38 10.60 -12.56
N ALA A 15 7.01 10.16 -11.46
CA ALA A 15 8.39 9.68 -11.40
C ALA A 15 8.48 8.50 -10.43
N SER A 16 8.90 7.33 -10.92
CA SER A 16 9.15 6.16 -10.10
C SER A 16 10.59 6.13 -9.60
N HIS A 17 10.72 5.91 -8.30
CA HIS A 17 11.97 5.78 -7.55
C HIS A 17 12.23 4.33 -7.12
N MET A 18 11.70 3.36 -7.89
CA MET A 18 11.78 1.91 -7.61
C MET A 18 11.22 1.54 -6.22
N GLY A 19 11.45 0.34 -5.69
CA GLY A 19 10.98 -0.07 -4.37
C GLY A 19 9.70 -0.91 -4.43
N TYR A 20 8.71 -0.63 -3.57
CA TYR A 20 7.47 -1.41 -3.54
C TYR A 20 6.29 -0.65 -2.98
N PHE A 21 5.08 -1.05 -3.39
CA PHE A 21 3.84 -0.60 -2.78
C PHE A 21 3.33 -1.60 -1.75
N GLU A 22 2.72 -1.08 -0.70
CA GLU A 22 1.84 -1.78 0.20
C GLU A 22 0.50 -1.04 0.23
N PHE A 23 -0.56 -1.80 0.50
CA PHE A 23 -1.92 -1.26 0.57
C PHE A 23 -2.59 -1.76 1.82
N SER A 24 -3.32 -0.90 2.50
CA SER A 24 -3.97 -1.22 3.76
C SER A 24 -5.32 -0.53 3.86
N LEU A 25 -6.22 -1.10 4.67
CA LEU A 25 -7.49 -0.47 5.03
C LEU A 25 -7.47 -0.02 6.48
N CYS A 26 -8.27 0.98 6.80
CA CYS A 26 -8.68 1.27 8.15
C CYS A 26 -10.20 1.44 8.17
N PRO A 27 -10.97 0.43 8.63
CA PRO A 27 -12.40 0.58 8.85
C PRO A 27 -12.62 1.47 10.09
N LEU A 28 -13.29 2.59 9.88
CA LEU A 28 -13.65 3.56 10.90
C LEU A 28 -15.05 3.24 11.43
N GLU A 29 -15.26 3.46 12.72
CA GLU A 29 -16.57 3.26 13.35
C GLU A 29 -17.54 4.40 12.97
N SER A 30 -17.01 5.61 12.74
CA SER A 30 -17.76 6.78 12.33
C SER A 30 -16.96 7.67 11.37
N SER A 31 -17.64 8.55 10.64
CA SER A 31 -17.01 9.50 9.71
C SER A 31 -16.17 10.59 10.40
N SER A 32 -16.24 10.70 11.72
CA SER A 32 -15.46 11.66 12.51
C SER A 32 -14.21 11.04 13.15
N ASP A 33 -14.08 9.71 13.09
CA ASP A 33 -12.89 9.04 13.60
C ASP A 33 -11.70 9.28 12.66
N LEU A 34 -10.51 9.25 13.24
CA LEU A 34 -9.27 9.37 12.49
C LEU A 34 -8.64 8.00 12.33
N GLU A 35 -8.11 7.72 11.13
CA GLU A 35 -7.29 6.55 10.91
C GLU A 35 -6.00 6.61 11.75
N THR A 36 -5.52 5.44 12.17
CA THR A 36 -4.24 5.29 12.86
C THR A 36 -3.34 4.30 12.15
N GLU A 37 -2.04 4.35 12.43
CA GLU A 37 -1.10 3.38 11.85
C GLU A 37 -1.42 1.95 12.32
N GLU A 38 -1.79 1.77 13.59
CA GLU A 38 -2.17 0.47 14.15
C GLU A 38 -3.41 -0.12 13.44
N CYS A 39 -4.35 0.75 13.06
CA CYS A 39 -5.52 0.34 12.29
C CYS A 39 -5.11 -0.20 10.91
N PHE A 40 -4.24 0.52 10.21
CA PHE A 40 -3.74 0.09 8.90
C PHE A 40 -2.92 -1.20 8.96
N GLU A 41 -2.08 -1.37 9.98
CA GLU A 41 -1.28 -2.58 10.18
C GLU A 41 -2.16 -3.83 10.35
N LYS A 42 -3.34 -3.68 10.96
CA LYS A 42 -4.30 -4.77 11.15
C LYS A 42 -4.94 -5.25 9.84
N TYR A 43 -5.12 -4.37 8.86
CA TYR A 43 -5.81 -4.69 7.61
C TYR A 43 -4.92 -4.44 6.37
N LEU A 44 -3.70 -4.99 6.41
CA LEU A 44 -2.82 -5.06 5.25
C LEU A 44 -3.42 -5.96 4.15
N LEU A 45 -3.53 -5.41 2.94
CA LEU A 45 -4.10 -6.10 1.78
C LEU A 45 -3.06 -6.97 1.08
N ARG A 46 -3.55 -8.01 0.42
CA ARG A 46 -2.73 -8.96 -0.34
C ARG A 46 -3.12 -8.94 -1.81
N GLN A 47 -2.15 -9.18 -2.66
CA GLN A 47 -2.38 -9.55 -4.05
C GLN A 47 -3.03 -10.93 -4.11
N PRO A 48 -3.68 -11.33 -5.23
CA PRO A 48 -4.19 -12.69 -5.42
C PRO A 48 -3.12 -13.78 -5.25
N SER A 49 -1.85 -13.45 -5.44
CA SER A 49 -0.71 -14.36 -5.17
C SER A 49 -0.44 -14.59 -3.67
N GLY A 50 -1.05 -13.81 -2.78
CA GLY A 50 -0.79 -13.81 -1.33
C GLY A 50 0.24 -12.78 -0.87
N GLU A 51 0.97 -12.17 -1.81
CA GLU A 51 2.03 -11.18 -1.55
C GLU A 51 1.46 -9.83 -1.09
N THR A 52 2.06 -9.22 -0.07
CA THR A 52 1.66 -7.90 0.44
C THR A 52 2.42 -6.75 -0.22
N LYS A 53 3.60 -7.03 -0.78
CA LYS A 53 4.46 -6.04 -1.44
C LYS A 53 4.34 -6.17 -2.95
N PHE A 54 3.88 -5.12 -3.62
CA PHE A 54 3.90 -5.04 -5.08
C PHE A 54 5.21 -4.37 -5.55
N PRO A 55 6.08 -5.06 -6.30
CA PRO A 55 7.39 -4.52 -6.66
C PRO A 55 7.29 -3.43 -7.73
N VAL A 56 8.06 -2.37 -7.54
CA VAL A 56 8.22 -1.27 -8.50
C VAL A 56 9.67 -1.29 -8.98
N ILE A 57 9.90 -1.89 -10.15
CA ILE A 57 11.26 -2.26 -10.60
C ILE A 57 11.84 -1.24 -11.57
N LYS A 58 11.00 -0.54 -12.33
CA LYS A 58 11.44 0.44 -13.33
C LYS A 58 11.49 1.83 -12.69
N SER A 59 12.34 2.71 -13.20
CA SER A 59 12.31 4.14 -12.88
C SER A 59 11.45 4.92 -13.89
N GLY A 60 11.19 6.20 -13.60
CA GLY A 60 10.45 7.10 -14.51
C GLY A 60 8.93 6.95 -14.45
N GLN A 61 8.23 7.56 -15.41
CA GLN A 61 6.76 7.62 -15.39
C GLN A 61 6.12 6.25 -15.59
N GLN A 62 5.14 5.89 -14.75
CA GLN A 62 4.46 4.61 -14.80
C GLN A 62 2.98 4.73 -14.46
N LYS A 63 2.18 3.84 -15.07
CA LYS A 63 0.80 3.57 -14.67
C LYS A 63 0.70 2.09 -14.35
N LEU A 64 0.65 1.78 -13.06
CA LEU A 64 0.66 0.42 -12.54
C LEU A 64 -0.75 0.03 -12.12
N LYS A 65 -1.16 -1.18 -12.52
CA LYS A 65 -2.44 -1.78 -12.15
C LYS A 65 -2.15 -2.92 -11.19
N VAL A 66 -2.60 -2.80 -9.95
CA VAL A 66 -2.29 -3.71 -8.84
C VAL A 66 -3.58 -4.41 -8.42
N PRO A 67 -3.71 -5.72 -8.67
CA PRO A 67 -4.85 -6.48 -8.16
C PRO A 67 -4.69 -6.71 -6.66
N LEU A 68 -5.72 -6.42 -5.88
CA LEU A 68 -5.74 -6.59 -4.43
C LEU A 68 -7.03 -7.30 -4.01
N VAL A 69 -6.92 -8.23 -3.07
CA VAL A 69 -8.05 -8.94 -2.48
C VAL A 69 -8.51 -8.18 -1.24
N LEU A 70 -9.76 -7.71 -1.24
CA LEU A 70 -10.38 -7.13 -0.05
C LEU A 70 -10.64 -8.23 0.99
N PRO A 71 -10.53 -7.94 2.31
CA PRO A 71 -10.71 -8.98 3.33
C PRO A 71 -12.12 -9.58 3.30
N GLU A 72 -12.19 -10.90 3.37
CA GLU A 72 -13.46 -11.62 3.45
C GLU A 72 -14.14 -11.37 4.80
N GLY A 73 -15.44 -11.09 4.77
CA GLY A 73 -16.24 -10.79 5.96
C GLY A 73 -16.04 -9.37 6.52
N LEU A 74 -15.14 -8.56 5.95
CA LEU A 74 -15.01 -7.15 6.31
C LEU A 74 -16.03 -6.31 5.51
N THR A 75 -16.84 -5.56 6.24
CA THR A 75 -17.74 -4.53 5.72
C THR A 75 -17.49 -3.23 6.48
N CYS A 76 -17.60 -2.08 5.81
CA CYS A 76 -17.41 -0.78 6.43
C CYS A 76 -18.15 0.31 5.65
N GLU A 77 -18.87 1.17 6.36
CA GLU A 77 -19.48 2.37 5.78
C GLU A 77 -18.42 3.44 5.49
N HIS A 78 -17.43 3.56 6.39
CA HIS A 78 -16.31 4.47 6.28
C HIS A 78 -15.00 3.68 6.40
N CYS A 79 -14.31 3.48 5.28
CA CYS A 79 -12.99 2.88 5.26
C CYS A 79 -11.99 3.85 4.64
N THR A 80 -10.88 4.09 5.32
CA THR A 80 -9.72 4.74 4.71
C THR A 80 -8.87 3.68 4.01
N PHE A 81 -8.72 3.78 2.69
CA PHE A 81 -7.78 2.98 1.91
C PHE A 81 -6.46 3.74 1.78
N ARG A 82 -5.36 3.12 2.20
CA ARG A 82 -4.03 3.72 2.13
C ARG A 82 -3.16 3.01 1.10
N TRP A 83 -2.60 3.79 0.18
CA TRP A 83 -1.42 3.43 -0.59
C TRP A 83 -0.17 3.88 0.17
N HIS A 84 0.77 2.97 0.36
CA HIS A 84 2.06 3.22 0.98
C HIS A 84 3.17 2.82 0.01
N TYR A 85 3.98 3.79 -0.40
CA TYR A 85 5.10 3.57 -1.30
C TYR A 85 6.41 3.84 -0.59
N ARG A 86 7.17 2.78 -0.33
CA ARG A 86 8.57 2.89 0.06
C ARG A 86 9.43 2.80 -1.18
N THR A 87 10.16 3.86 -1.49
CA THR A 87 11.07 3.88 -2.65
C THR A 87 12.27 2.96 -2.42
N GLY A 88 13.12 2.81 -3.43
CA GLY A 88 14.25 1.88 -3.37
C GLY A 88 15.48 2.33 -4.17
N ASN A 89 15.62 3.62 -4.43
CA ASN A 89 16.70 4.17 -5.24
C ASN A 89 17.80 4.86 -4.40
N SER A 90 17.66 4.94 -3.08
CA SER A 90 18.71 5.46 -2.20
C SER A 90 19.58 4.32 -1.69
N TRP A 91 20.89 4.54 -1.63
CA TRP A 91 21.84 3.62 -1.00
C TRP A 91 21.80 3.78 0.52
N GLY A 92 21.82 2.67 1.25
CA GLY A 92 21.83 2.70 2.72
C GLY A 92 22.42 1.44 3.34
N ASP A 93 22.62 1.48 4.66
CA ASP A 93 23.08 0.34 5.46
C ASP A 93 21.97 -0.72 5.57
N CYS A 94 22.30 -1.97 5.27
CA CYS A 94 21.37 -3.10 5.36
C CYS A 94 21.31 -3.73 6.76
N GLY A 95 22.16 -3.29 7.70
CA GLY A 95 22.19 -3.74 9.10
C GLY A 95 23.00 -5.02 9.34
N ASP A 96 23.65 -5.54 8.31
CA ASP A 96 24.52 -6.73 8.34
C ASP A 96 25.99 -6.40 8.02
N GLY A 97 26.34 -5.11 8.05
CA GLY A 97 27.66 -4.61 7.67
C GLY A 97 27.83 -4.39 6.16
N THR A 98 26.78 -4.63 5.37
CA THR A 98 26.74 -4.30 3.94
C THR A 98 25.86 -3.06 3.69
N GLY A 99 26.03 -2.45 2.52
CA GLY A 99 25.11 -1.45 2.02
C GLY A 99 24.56 -1.86 0.66
N ASP A 100 23.32 -1.49 0.37
CA ASP A 100 22.70 -1.70 -0.94
C ASP A 100 21.66 -0.60 -1.27
N LEU A 101 21.24 -0.54 -2.54
CA LEU A 101 20.10 0.27 -2.96
C LEU A 101 18.83 -0.26 -2.29
N GLY A 102 18.04 0.64 -1.73
CA GLY A 102 16.80 0.31 -1.03
C GLY A 102 16.97 -0.12 0.43
N CYS A 103 18.22 -0.29 0.91
CA CYS A 103 18.54 -0.46 2.32
C CYS A 103 18.49 0.88 3.08
N GLY A 104 18.39 0.81 4.42
CA GLY A 104 18.27 1.99 5.27
C GLY A 104 17.00 2.83 5.00
N ASP A 105 17.09 4.12 5.28
CA ASP A 105 15.99 5.05 5.09
C ASP A 105 15.72 5.32 3.62
N GLN A 106 14.44 5.33 3.25
CA GLN A 106 13.98 5.60 1.89
C GLN A 106 12.89 6.66 1.92
N GLU A 107 12.70 7.34 0.78
CA GLU A 107 11.57 8.26 0.63
C GLU A 107 10.26 7.49 0.71
N ILE A 108 9.29 8.06 1.42
CA ILE A 108 7.98 7.46 1.64
C ILE A 108 6.90 8.37 1.06
N PHE A 109 6.05 7.81 0.21
CA PHE A 109 4.81 8.44 -0.22
C PHE A 109 3.62 7.69 0.37
N ARG A 110 2.62 8.44 0.82
CA ARG A 110 1.35 7.91 1.29
C ARG A 110 0.20 8.68 0.67
N SER A 111 -0.85 7.98 0.31
CA SER A 111 -2.13 8.60 -0.03
C SER A 111 -3.28 7.82 0.60
N CYS A 112 -4.30 8.55 1.05
CA CYS A 112 -5.52 7.99 1.59
C CYS A 112 -6.68 8.21 0.62
N SER A 113 -7.68 7.32 0.64
CA SER A 113 -8.91 7.43 -0.14
C SER A 113 -10.06 6.82 0.64
N ASP A 114 -11.17 7.55 0.74
CA ASP A 114 -12.37 7.06 1.42
C ASP A 114 -13.14 6.09 0.52
N ILE A 115 -13.45 4.90 1.04
CA ILE A 115 -14.19 3.86 0.34
C ILE A 115 -15.25 3.24 1.25
N LYS A 116 -16.18 2.51 0.64
CA LYS A 116 -17.17 1.67 1.30
C LYS A 116 -17.03 0.22 0.84
N ILE A 117 -17.16 -0.73 1.77
CA ILE A 117 -17.17 -2.17 1.49
C ILE A 117 -18.47 -2.78 2.03
N GLU A 118 -19.22 -3.44 1.15
CA GLU A 118 -20.51 -4.10 1.42
C GLU A 118 -20.42 -5.63 1.35
#